data_AF-A0A9P8MWK5-F1
#
_entry.id   AF-A0A9P8MWK5-F1
#
_cell.length_a   1.000
_cell.length_b   1.000
_cell.length_c   1.000
_cell.angle_alpha   90.00
_cell.angle_beta   90.00
_cell.angle_gamma   90.00
#
_symmetry.space_group_name_H-M   'P 1'
#
loop_
_entity.id
_entity.type
_entity.pdbx_description
1 polymer ?
#
loop_
_entity_poly.entity_id
_entity_poly.type
_entity_poly.pdbx_seq_one_letter_code
_entity_poly.pdbx_strand_id
1 'polypeptide(L)'
;MSFLDFRAYKFEAELRGATYEFKFDIWAKKGAIGRLHNIATYIRRTDQRRQGLRHLQTELAGDDPIFTLEIVVDGKTRWNSIYMMIKRALELRCAIELYQSRWQKPKNDPDHRDLTNDFLNAGDWVELERFYEFLKPFYILTKTIEGNASKPGAEGGHGAVWETLKTMDYLFMKFKQAAEDTQFEEASHFKSGIDCGWAKLEDYYVKTDRTPVYRAALALHPSYGYDYFERHWKKAMNKPQWYSDIQSALVWKEID
;
A
#
# COMPACT_ATOMS: atom_id res chain seq x y z
N MET A 1 18.05 -6.97 -12.68
CA MET A 1 17.16 -7.09 -11.51
C MET A 1 17.76 -6.22 -10.42
N SER A 2 17.05 -5.19 -9.95
CA SER A 2 17.60 -4.29 -8.92
C SER A 2 17.70 -5.03 -7.58
N PHE A 3 18.62 -4.62 -6.71
CA PHE A 3 18.85 -5.22 -5.39
C PHE A 3 17.57 -5.28 -4.51
N LEU A 4 16.63 -4.37 -4.76
CA LEU A 4 15.36 -4.27 -4.03
C LEU A 4 14.28 -5.22 -4.59
N ASP A 5 14.23 -5.43 -5.91
CA ASP A 5 13.34 -6.41 -6.55
C ASP A 5 13.71 -7.85 -6.14
N PHE A 6 15.01 -8.09 -5.88
CA PHE A 6 15.50 -9.32 -5.28
C PHE A 6 14.98 -9.55 -3.85
N ARG A 7 14.87 -8.51 -3.01
CA ARG A 7 14.38 -8.63 -1.62
C ARG A 7 12.88 -8.99 -1.55
N ALA A 8 12.06 -8.37 -2.39
CA ALA A 8 10.63 -8.68 -2.46
C ALA A 8 10.38 -10.11 -3.00
N TYR A 9 11.09 -10.49 -4.07
CA TYR A 9 11.03 -11.84 -4.63
C TYR A 9 11.49 -12.89 -3.61
N LYS A 10 12.58 -12.62 -2.88
CA LYS A 10 13.11 -13.50 -1.83
C LYS A 10 12.09 -13.70 -0.70
N PHE A 11 11.42 -12.65 -0.26
CA PHE A 11 10.37 -12.75 0.77
C PHE A 11 9.20 -13.63 0.32
N GLU A 12 8.70 -13.44 -0.91
CA GLU A 12 7.63 -14.30 -1.42
C GLU A 12 8.07 -15.75 -1.61
N ALA A 13 9.32 -15.99 -2.05
CA ALA A 13 9.88 -17.32 -2.20
C ALA A 13 10.02 -18.03 -0.84
N GLU A 14 10.51 -17.32 0.18
CA GLU A 14 10.58 -17.80 1.57
C GLU A 14 9.18 -18.18 2.08
N LEU A 15 8.17 -17.34 1.87
CA LEU A 15 6.78 -17.64 2.27
C LEU A 15 6.15 -18.84 1.53
N ARG A 16 6.57 -19.15 0.30
CA ARG A 16 6.06 -20.30 -0.47
C ARG A 16 6.60 -21.62 0.06
N GLY A 17 7.89 -21.67 0.39
CA GLY A 17 8.56 -22.88 0.91
C GLY A 17 8.42 -23.10 2.42
N ALA A 18 8.03 -22.07 3.17
CA ALA A 18 7.91 -22.13 4.62
C ALA A 18 6.75 -23.02 5.12
N THR A 19 6.98 -23.72 6.23
CA THR A 19 5.91 -24.28 7.07
C THR A 19 5.06 -23.15 7.64
N TYR A 20 3.85 -23.48 8.11
CA TYR A 20 2.93 -22.46 8.63
C TYR A 20 3.54 -21.64 9.77
N GLU A 21 4.17 -22.28 10.75
CA GLU A 21 4.84 -21.62 11.88
C GLU A 21 5.95 -20.67 11.39
N PHE A 22 6.80 -21.12 10.47
CA PHE A 22 7.90 -20.31 9.95
C PHE A 22 7.42 -19.10 9.14
N LYS A 23 6.20 -19.13 8.57
CA LYS A 23 5.61 -17.95 7.91
C LYS A 23 5.35 -16.82 8.90
N PHE A 24 4.96 -17.12 10.14
CA PHE A 24 4.76 -16.10 11.16
C PHE A 24 6.09 -15.43 11.52
N ASP A 25 7.17 -16.21 11.69
CA ASP A 25 8.50 -15.65 11.97
C ASP A 25 9.01 -14.77 10.81
N ILE A 26 8.76 -15.18 9.56
CA ILE A 26 9.07 -14.40 8.37
C ILE A 26 8.31 -13.07 8.39
N TRP A 27 7.03 -13.09 8.76
CA TRP A 27 6.19 -11.90 8.86
C TRP A 27 6.58 -11.00 10.02
N ALA A 28 6.86 -11.54 11.21
CA ALA A 28 7.25 -10.76 12.39
C ALA A 28 8.49 -9.89 12.13
N LYS A 29 9.41 -10.36 11.26
CA LYS A 29 10.59 -9.62 10.78
C LYS A 29 10.27 -8.42 9.87
N LYS A 30 9.02 -8.20 9.50
CA LYS A 30 8.56 -7.06 8.68
C LYS A 30 8.02 -5.90 9.51
N GLY A 31 8.32 -5.87 10.81
CA GLY A 31 7.94 -4.77 11.70
C GLY A 31 6.46 -4.80 12.05
N ALA A 32 5.89 -3.62 12.29
CA ALA A 32 4.51 -3.49 12.77
C ALA A 32 3.47 -4.08 11.80
N ILE A 33 3.66 -3.92 10.48
CA ILE A 33 2.76 -4.49 9.46
C ILE A 33 2.72 -6.01 9.56
N GLY A 34 3.88 -6.65 9.72
CA GLY A 34 3.96 -8.10 9.75
C GLY A 34 3.42 -8.71 11.05
N ARG A 35 3.67 -8.05 12.19
CA ARG A 35 3.01 -8.38 13.45
C ARG A 35 1.49 -8.25 13.36
N LEU A 36 0.99 -7.17 12.74
CA LEU A 36 -0.44 -6.99 12.50
C LEU A 36 -1.01 -8.08 11.58
N HIS A 37 -0.32 -8.43 10.49
CA HIS A 37 -0.70 -9.55 9.61
C HIS A 37 -0.89 -10.84 10.40
N ASN A 38 0.07 -11.14 11.28
CA ASN A 38 0.05 -12.31 12.12
C ASN A 38 -1.10 -12.31 13.13
N ILE A 39 -1.36 -11.18 13.82
CA ILE A 39 -2.52 -11.03 14.72
C ILE A 39 -3.83 -11.25 13.94
N ALA A 40 -4.01 -10.55 12.82
CA ALA A 40 -5.22 -10.63 12.02
C ALA A 40 -5.45 -12.04 11.49
N THR A 41 -4.40 -12.70 11.01
CA THR A 41 -4.44 -14.09 10.51
C THR A 41 -4.82 -15.06 11.62
N TYR A 42 -4.22 -14.91 12.80
CA TYR A 42 -4.55 -15.73 13.96
C TYR A 42 -6.01 -15.59 14.39
N ILE A 43 -6.49 -14.35 14.52
CA ILE A 43 -7.86 -14.07 14.96
C ILE A 43 -8.86 -14.62 13.94
N ARG A 44 -8.63 -14.42 12.64
CA ARG A 44 -9.53 -14.91 11.59
C ARG A 44 -9.62 -16.43 11.50
N ARG A 45 -8.62 -17.15 11.98
CA ARG A 45 -8.48 -18.58 11.74
C ARG A 45 -9.61 -19.44 12.30
N THR A 46 -10.20 -19.06 13.43
CA THR A 46 -11.27 -19.83 14.06
C THR A 46 -12.44 -18.93 14.45
N ASP A 47 -13.66 -19.49 14.46
CA ASP A 47 -14.85 -18.75 14.92
C ASP A 47 -14.71 -18.31 16.37
N GLN A 48 -14.14 -19.15 17.24
CA GLN A 48 -13.91 -18.83 18.65
C GLN A 48 -13.02 -17.59 18.80
N ARG A 49 -11.93 -17.49 18.04
CA ARG A 49 -11.01 -16.33 18.11
C ARG A 49 -11.69 -15.06 17.58
N ARG A 50 -12.46 -15.16 16.49
CA ARG A 50 -13.27 -14.04 15.95
C ARG A 50 -14.34 -13.58 16.94
N GLN A 51 -15.07 -14.51 17.56
CA GLN A 51 -16.05 -14.21 18.61
C GLN A 51 -15.40 -13.53 19.81
N GLY A 52 -14.20 -13.96 20.20
CA GLY A 52 -13.43 -13.32 21.27
C GLY A 52 -13.20 -11.83 21.00
N LEU A 53 -12.75 -11.45 19.80
CA LEU A 53 -12.56 -10.04 19.45
C LEU A 53 -13.90 -9.27 19.40
N ARG A 54 -14.98 -9.88 18.91
CA ARG A 54 -16.32 -9.25 18.91
C ARG A 54 -16.82 -8.98 20.33
N HIS A 55 -16.63 -9.93 21.24
CA HIS A 55 -17.03 -9.77 22.64
C HIS A 55 -16.30 -8.59 23.30
N LEU A 56 -15.00 -8.45 23.06
CA LEU A 56 -14.23 -7.31 23.59
C LEU A 56 -14.68 -5.97 22.99
N GLN A 57 -15.12 -5.93 21.73
CA GLN A 57 -15.70 -4.72 21.15
C GLN A 57 -17.01 -4.34 21.85
N THR A 58 -17.88 -5.31 22.13
CA THR A 58 -19.13 -5.07 22.87
C THR A 58 -18.84 -4.60 24.29
N GLU A 59 -17.87 -5.20 24.97
CA GLU A 59 -17.46 -4.77 26.32
C GLU A 59 -16.96 -3.32 26.34
N LEU A 60 -16.15 -2.93 25.35
CA LEU A 60 -15.65 -1.56 25.22
C LEU A 60 -16.75 -0.55 24.87
N ALA A 61 -17.81 -0.98 24.19
CA ALA A 61 -18.96 -0.14 23.86
C ALA A 61 -19.94 0.02 25.04
N GLY A 62 -19.90 -0.88 26.03
CA GLY A 62 -20.82 -0.85 27.17
C GLY A 62 -22.27 -1.02 26.74
N ASP A 63 -23.12 -0.05 27.07
CA ASP A 63 -24.55 -0.05 26.75
C ASP A 63 -24.86 0.49 25.34
N ASP A 64 -23.86 0.97 24.60
CA ASP A 64 -24.06 1.52 23.26
C ASP A 64 -24.35 0.40 22.25
N PRO A 65 -25.43 0.51 21.45
CA PRO A 65 -25.70 -0.46 20.39
C PRO A 65 -24.62 -0.34 19.31
N ILE A 66 -23.74 -1.34 19.22
CA ILE A 66 -22.62 -1.35 18.28
C ILE A 66 -22.72 -2.49 17.26
N PHE A 67 -22.40 -2.15 16.01
CA PHE A 67 -22.05 -3.13 14.99
C PHE A 67 -20.58 -3.52 15.19
N THR A 68 -20.32 -4.76 15.61
CA THR A 68 -18.95 -5.24 15.74
C THR A 68 -18.31 -5.40 14.36
N LEU A 69 -17.07 -4.95 14.21
CA LEU A 69 -16.30 -5.06 12.98
C LEU A 69 -15.47 -6.35 12.97
N GLU A 70 -15.39 -7.00 11.81
CA GLU A 70 -14.47 -8.10 11.59
C GLU A 70 -13.05 -7.57 11.35
N ILE A 71 -12.02 -8.22 11.92
CA ILE A 71 -10.66 -7.91 11.51
C ILE A 71 -10.43 -8.30 10.04
N VAL A 72 -9.71 -7.47 9.31
CA VAL A 72 -9.36 -7.69 7.90
C VAL A 72 -7.94 -8.25 7.86
N VAL A 73 -7.73 -9.27 7.04
CA VAL A 73 -6.39 -9.82 6.73
C VAL A 73 -6.05 -9.41 5.31
N ASP A 74 -4.83 -8.94 5.10
CA ASP A 74 -4.37 -8.55 3.77
C ASP A 74 -4.15 -9.76 2.84
N GLY A 75 -4.08 -9.49 1.54
CA GLY A 75 -3.85 -10.49 0.51
C GLY A 75 -2.39 -10.89 0.34
N LYS A 76 -1.57 -10.74 1.40
CA LYS A 76 -0.13 -11.02 1.52
C LYS A 76 0.83 -9.99 0.92
N THR A 77 0.51 -9.32 -0.20
CA THR A 77 1.54 -8.47 -0.87
C THR A 77 1.04 -7.23 -1.61
N ARG A 78 -0.24 -6.85 -1.50
CA ARG A 78 -0.77 -5.67 -2.22
C ARG A 78 -1.06 -4.51 -1.29
N TRP A 79 -0.52 -3.33 -1.63
CA TRP A 79 -0.68 -2.07 -0.91
C TRP A 79 -2.13 -1.74 -0.50
N ASN A 80 -3.12 -1.93 -1.38
CA ASN A 80 -4.54 -1.76 -1.08
C ASN A 80 -5.06 -2.69 0.01
N SER A 81 -4.66 -3.97 -0.02
CA SER A 81 -5.08 -4.92 1.02
C SER A 81 -4.38 -4.67 2.36
N ILE A 82 -3.12 -4.23 2.32
CA ILE A 82 -2.38 -3.79 3.51
C ILE A 82 -3.04 -2.55 4.11
N TYR A 83 -3.33 -1.54 3.29
CA TYR A 83 -4.06 -0.34 3.72
C TYR A 83 -5.40 -0.68 4.38
N MET A 84 -6.19 -1.57 3.79
CA MET A 84 -7.48 -1.97 4.36
C MET A 84 -7.33 -2.73 5.69
N MET A 85 -6.31 -3.57 5.82
CA MET A 85 -5.98 -4.24 7.08
C MET A 85 -5.59 -3.22 8.15
N ILE A 86 -4.68 -2.29 7.83
CA ILE A 86 -4.25 -1.25 8.77
C ILE A 86 -5.43 -0.36 9.16
N LYS A 87 -6.23 0.12 8.21
CA LYS A 87 -7.43 0.93 8.48
C LYS A 87 -8.36 0.24 9.47
N ARG A 88 -8.66 -1.05 9.24
CA ARG A 88 -9.51 -1.84 10.14
C ARG A 88 -8.85 -2.05 11.50
N ALA A 89 -7.54 -2.24 11.55
CA ALA A 89 -6.82 -2.41 12.81
C ALA A 89 -6.84 -1.12 13.66
N LEU A 90 -6.72 0.06 13.02
CA LEU A 90 -6.84 1.35 13.69
C LEU A 90 -8.26 1.58 14.23
N GLU A 91 -9.30 1.22 13.46
CA GLU A 91 -10.71 1.22 13.93
C GLU A 91 -10.91 0.29 15.14
N LEU A 92 -10.13 -0.78 15.23
CA LEU A 92 -10.21 -1.81 16.26
C LEU A 92 -9.11 -1.69 17.33
N ARG A 93 -8.37 -0.58 17.38
CA ARG A 93 -7.14 -0.47 18.19
C ARG A 93 -7.36 -0.88 19.65
N CYS A 94 -8.34 -0.28 20.34
CA CYS A 94 -8.63 -0.58 21.74
C CYS A 94 -9.02 -2.06 21.94
N ALA A 95 -9.81 -2.62 21.03
CA ALA A 95 -10.23 -4.02 21.08
C ALA A 95 -9.05 -4.98 20.87
N ILE A 96 -8.11 -4.63 19.97
CA ILE A 96 -6.89 -5.42 19.73
C ILE A 96 -5.95 -5.30 20.93
N GLU A 97 -5.74 -4.11 21.48
CA GLU A 97 -4.92 -3.91 22.70
C GLU A 97 -5.47 -4.75 23.88
N LEU A 98 -6.79 -4.73 24.09
CA LEU A 98 -7.45 -5.54 25.12
C LEU A 98 -7.37 -7.05 24.81
N TYR A 99 -7.46 -7.44 23.54
CA TYR A 99 -7.28 -8.83 23.11
C TYR A 99 -5.88 -9.33 23.47
N GLN A 100 -4.85 -8.53 23.20
CA GLN A 100 -3.46 -8.86 23.53
C GLN A 100 -3.24 -8.97 25.04
N SER A 101 -3.79 -8.03 25.83
CA SER A 101 -3.61 -8.04 27.29
C SER A 101 -4.29 -9.23 27.97
N ARG A 102 -5.38 -9.75 27.39
CA ARG A 102 -6.13 -10.90 27.92
C ARG A 102 -5.79 -12.22 27.24
N TRP A 103 -4.90 -12.19 26.24
CA TRP A 103 -4.55 -13.40 25.50
C TRP A 103 -3.79 -14.38 26.40
N GLN A 104 -4.23 -15.63 26.36
CA GLN A 104 -3.57 -16.74 27.05
C GLN A 104 -3.25 -17.81 26.02
N LYS A 105 -2.05 -18.39 26.14
CA LYS A 105 -1.63 -19.49 25.27
C LYS A 105 -2.59 -20.68 25.44
N PRO A 106 -3.31 -21.11 24.39
CA PRO A 106 -4.24 -22.22 24.53
C PRO A 106 -3.46 -23.52 24.80
N LYS A 107 -3.89 -24.29 25.81
CA LYS A 107 -3.19 -25.52 26.24
C LYS A 107 -3.12 -26.59 25.14
N ASN A 108 -4.18 -26.69 24.33
CA ASN A 108 -4.31 -27.67 23.24
C ASN A 108 -4.43 -26.97 21.89
N ASP A 109 -3.66 -25.89 21.65
CA ASP A 109 -3.62 -25.30 20.32
C ASP A 109 -2.90 -26.27 19.37
N PRO A 110 -3.55 -26.78 18.30
CA PRO A 110 -2.90 -27.65 17.33
C PRO A 110 -1.68 -27.00 16.67
N ASP A 111 -1.60 -25.66 16.71
CA ASP A 111 -0.53 -24.87 16.12
C ASP A 111 0.57 -24.50 17.11
N HIS A 112 0.44 -24.87 18.40
CA HIS A 112 1.35 -24.54 19.52
C HIS A 112 1.80 -23.07 19.59
N ARG A 113 1.03 -22.17 18.97
CA ARG A 113 1.49 -20.85 18.56
C ARG A 113 1.51 -19.88 19.73
N ASP A 114 2.60 -19.13 19.84
CA ASP A 114 2.74 -18.04 20.80
C ASP A 114 2.49 -16.69 20.13
N LEU A 115 1.36 -16.05 20.44
CA LEU A 115 1.01 -14.75 19.86
C LEU A 115 1.81 -13.60 20.47
N THR A 116 2.45 -13.81 21.64
CA THR A 116 3.14 -12.73 22.36
C THR A 116 4.25 -12.06 21.54
N ASN A 117 4.93 -12.83 20.69
CA ASN A 117 5.96 -12.33 19.77
C ASN A 117 5.42 -11.37 18.70
N ASP A 118 4.11 -11.43 18.44
CA ASP A 118 3.44 -10.59 17.46
C ASP A 118 2.72 -9.40 18.09
N PHE A 119 2.80 -9.20 19.40
CA PHE A 119 2.07 -8.12 20.05
C PHE A 119 2.56 -6.74 19.59
N LEU A 120 1.60 -5.87 19.28
CA LEU A 120 1.79 -4.49 18.89
C LEU A 120 1.94 -3.62 20.13
N ASN A 121 3.07 -2.93 20.21
CA ASN A 121 3.33 -1.91 21.23
C ASN A 121 2.93 -0.50 20.73
N ALA A 122 3.10 0.52 21.58
CA ALA A 122 2.74 1.91 21.24
C ALA A 122 3.49 2.44 20.00
N GLY A 123 4.77 2.10 19.83
CA GLY A 123 5.56 2.49 18.65
C GLY A 123 5.08 1.82 17.37
N ASP A 124 4.62 0.56 17.48
CA ASP A 124 4.05 -0.16 16.34
C ASP A 124 2.76 0.50 15.85
N TRP A 125 1.91 0.96 16.75
CA TRP A 125 0.70 1.69 16.38
C TRP A 125 1.01 3.02 15.67
N VAL A 126 2.03 3.74 16.12
CA VAL A 126 2.51 4.96 15.46
C VAL A 126 3.04 4.64 14.05
N GLU A 127 3.83 3.57 13.90
CA GLU A 127 4.33 3.14 12.59
C GLU A 127 3.18 2.74 11.65
N LEU A 128 2.18 2.00 12.14
CA LEU A 128 0.98 1.63 11.39
C LEU A 128 0.18 2.86 10.93
N GLU A 129 0.04 3.88 11.77
CA GLU A 129 -0.64 5.13 11.41
C GLU A 129 0.12 5.89 10.31
N ARG A 130 1.46 5.94 10.38
CA ARG A 130 2.29 6.51 9.29
C ARG A 130 2.05 5.78 7.97
N PHE A 131 2.04 4.44 7.99
CA PHE A 131 1.72 3.65 6.79
C PHE A 131 0.30 3.87 6.29
N TYR A 132 -0.67 4.00 7.19
CA TYR A 132 -2.06 4.29 6.84
C TYR A 132 -2.17 5.61 6.06
N GLU A 133 -1.62 6.69 6.60
CA GLU A 133 -1.68 8.00 5.95
C GLU A 133 -0.91 8.03 4.63
N PHE A 134 0.25 7.36 4.57
CA PHE A 134 1.03 7.26 3.34
C PHE A 134 0.29 6.49 2.23
N LEU A 135 -0.36 5.36 2.57
CA LEU A 135 -1.03 4.49 1.59
C LEU A 135 -2.43 4.99 1.18
N LYS A 136 -3.06 5.85 1.98
CA LYS A 136 -4.38 6.44 1.70
C LYS A 136 -4.52 7.05 0.30
N PRO A 137 -3.63 7.94 -0.18
CA PRO A 137 -3.73 8.45 -1.55
C PRO A 137 -3.65 7.36 -2.62
N PHE A 138 -2.82 6.33 -2.42
CA PHE A 138 -2.70 5.19 -3.34
C PHE A 138 -3.99 4.40 -3.43
N TYR A 139 -4.60 4.11 -2.28
CA TYR A 139 -5.86 3.41 -2.22
C TYR A 139 -6.98 4.19 -2.92
N ILE A 140 -7.10 5.49 -2.64
CA ILE A 140 -8.11 6.34 -3.26
C ILE A 140 -7.93 6.35 -4.77
N LEU A 141 -6.72 6.67 -5.26
CA LEU A 141 -6.45 6.78 -6.70
C LEU A 141 -6.66 5.47 -7.45
N THR A 142 -6.18 4.36 -6.91
CA THR A 142 -6.38 3.05 -7.55
C THR A 142 -7.86 2.67 -7.59
N LYS A 143 -8.63 2.94 -6.52
CA LYS A 143 -10.08 2.72 -6.53
C LYS A 143 -10.83 3.65 -7.47
N THR A 144 -10.36 4.88 -7.63
CA THR A 144 -10.89 5.83 -8.61
C THR A 144 -10.67 5.32 -10.04
N ILE A 145 -9.50 4.74 -10.35
CA ILE A 145 -9.18 4.21 -11.69
C ILE A 145 -9.85 2.86 -11.98
N GLU A 146 -10.11 2.06 -10.94
CA GLU A 146 -10.93 0.83 -11.07
C GLU A 146 -12.41 1.13 -11.35
N GLY A 147 -12.83 2.40 -11.27
CA GLY A 147 -14.21 2.82 -11.53
C GLY A 147 -14.62 2.68 -13.00
N ASN A 148 -15.92 2.50 -13.25
CA ASN A 148 -16.46 2.47 -14.61
C ASN A 148 -16.86 3.88 -15.07
N ALA A 149 -16.25 4.34 -16.16
CA ALA A 149 -16.57 5.58 -16.86
C ALA A 149 -17.97 5.63 -17.52
N SER A 150 -18.81 4.62 -17.29
CA SER A 150 -20.17 4.53 -17.84
C SER A 150 -21.25 5.10 -16.91
N LYS A 151 -20.86 5.71 -15.78
CA LYS A 151 -21.82 6.32 -14.85
C LYS A 151 -22.23 7.71 -15.38
N PRO A 152 -23.55 8.04 -15.39
CA PRO A 152 -24.01 9.37 -15.76
C PRO A 152 -23.35 10.46 -14.91
N GLY A 153 -22.75 11.47 -15.54
CA GLY A 153 -22.01 12.55 -14.87
C GLY A 153 -20.54 12.23 -14.55
N ALA A 154 -20.07 11.04 -14.92
CA ALA A 154 -18.66 10.65 -14.86
C ALA A 154 -18.20 10.04 -16.19
N GLU A 155 -18.89 10.36 -17.29
CA GLU A 155 -18.54 9.86 -18.63
C GLU A 155 -17.12 10.30 -19.01
N GLY A 156 -16.25 9.32 -19.35
CA GLY A 156 -14.86 9.59 -19.73
C GLY A 156 -13.89 9.89 -18.58
N GLY A 157 -14.36 9.84 -17.32
CA GLY A 157 -13.52 9.81 -16.11
C GLY A 157 -13.60 8.45 -15.43
N HIS A 158 -12.56 8.07 -14.68
CA HIS A 158 -12.39 6.77 -14.03
C HIS A 158 -12.02 5.63 -15.00
N GLY A 159 -10.73 5.29 -15.01
CA GLY A 159 -10.19 4.16 -15.78
C GLY A 159 -9.72 4.55 -17.18
N ALA A 160 -9.72 5.83 -17.52
CA ALA A 160 -9.22 6.31 -18.80
C ALA A 160 -7.69 6.27 -18.85
N VAL A 161 -7.14 5.96 -20.03
CA VAL A 161 -5.68 5.82 -20.22
C VAL A 161 -4.93 7.09 -19.84
N TRP A 162 -5.52 8.27 -20.09
CA TRP A 162 -4.92 9.57 -19.75
C TRP A 162 -4.78 9.78 -18.23
N GLU A 163 -5.65 9.18 -17.40
CA GLU A 163 -5.59 9.27 -15.94
C GLU A 163 -4.42 8.47 -15.37
N THR A 164 -3.98 7.42 -16.07
CA THR A 164 -2.95 6.49 -15.59
C THR A 164 -1.63 7.22 -15.38
N LEU A 165 -1.17 7.98 -16.38
CA LEU A 165 0.11 8.68 -16.32
C LEU A 165 0.09 9.79 -15.27
N LYS A 166 -0.98 10.56 -15.22
CA LYS A 166 -1.18 11.61 -14.21
C LYS A 166 -1.19 11.04 -12.79
N THR A 167 -1.80 9.87 -12.62
CA THR A 167 -1.82 9.18 -11.34
C THR A 167 -0.43 8.68 -10.96
N MET A 168 0.29 8.05 -11.90
CA MET A 168 1.68 7.62 -11.67
C MET A 168 2.56 8.81 -11.27
N ASP A 169 2.43 9.97 -11.93
CA ASP A 169 3.16 11.19 -11.58
C ASP A 169 2.86 11.65 -10.15
N TYR A 170 1.59 11.66 -9.75
CA TYR A 170 1.19 12.04 -8.39
C TYR A 170 1.74 11.06 -7.34
N LEU A 171 1.66 9.75 -7.61
CA LEU A 171 2.23 8.73 -6.73
C LEU A 171 3.74 8.87 -6.60
N PHE A 172 4.41 9.21 -7.70
CA PHE A 172 5.86 9.48 -7.71
C PHE A 172 6.18 10.67 -6.81
N MET A 173 5.47 11.80 -6.95
CA MET A 173 5.65 12.94 -6.06
C MET A 173 5.47 12.58 -4.58
N LYS A 174 4.51 11.71 -4.25
CA LYS A 174 4.28 11.27 -2.85
C LYS A 174 5.42 10.43 -2.30
N PHE A 175 5.97 9.50 -3.07
CA PHE A 175 7.17 8.79 -2.63
C PHE A 175 8.39 9.70 -2.53
N LYS A 176 8.57 10.65 -3.46
CA LYS A 176 9.67 11.62 -3.41
C LYS A 176 9.64 12.41 -2.10
N GLN A 177 8.49 12.98 -1.79
CA GLN A 177 8.26 13.72 -0.55
C GLN A 177 8.54 12.84 0.67
N ALA A 178 8.03 11.60 0.70
CA ALA A 178 8.28 10.69 1.82
C ALA A 178 9.76 10.29 1.95
N ALA A 179 10.50 10.14 0.85
CA ALA A 179 11.92 9.85 0.87
C ALA A 179 12.74 11.04 1.38
N GLU A 180 12.36 12.28 1.02
CA GLU A 180 12.95 13.51 1.56
C GLU A 180 12.66 13.65 3.06
N ASP A 181 11.41 13.46 3.48
CA ASP A 181 10.99 13.55 4.88
C ASP A 181 11.72 12.53 5.77
N THR A 182 11.94 11.31 5.25
CA THR A 182 12.60 10.21 5.99
C THR A 182 14.12 10.17 5.80
N GLN A 183 14.71 11.09 5.03
CA GLN A 183 16.13 11.06 4.65
C GLN A 183 17.05 10.99 5.88
N PHE A 184 16.76 11.82 6.88
CA PHE A 184 17.56 11.94 8.11
C PHE A 184 16.99 11.14 9.29
N GLU A 185 15.91 10.39 9.08
CA GLU A 185 15.39 9.47 10.09
C GLU A 185 16.28 8.23 10.23
N GLU A 186 16.30 7.68 11.44
CA GLU A 186 16.90 6.37 11.74
C GLU A 186 16.28 5.26 10.88
N ALA A 187 17.04 4.18 10.70
CA ALA A 187 16.59 3.05 9.90
C ALA A 187 15.32 2.42 10.52
N SER A 188 14.23 2.43 9.76
CA SER A 188 12.94 1.85 10.16
C SER A 188 12.34 0.99 9.05
N HIS A 189 11.33 0.19 9.39
CA HIS A 189 10.57 -0.56 8.39
C HIS A 189 9.78 0.38 7.48
N PHE A 190 9.27 1.49 8.02
CA PHE A 190 8.67 2.57 7.24
C PHE A 190 9.63 3.10 6.16
N LYS A 191 10.80 3.61 6.55
CA LYS A 191 11.81 4.14 5.61
C LYS A 191 12.21 3.12 4.55
N SER A 192 12.54 1.90 4.97
CA SER A 192 12.87 0.80 4.05
C SER A 192 11.72 0.51 3.07
N GLY A 193 10.47 0.62 3.54
CA GLY A 193 9.27 0.45 2.71
C GLY A 193 9.11 1.55 1.67
N ILE A 194 9.36 2.81 2.04
CA ILE A 194 9.37 3.97 1.12
C ILE A 194 10.42 3.76 0.04
N ASP A 195 11.66 3.42 0.40
CA ASP A 195 12.74 3.19 -0.56
C ASP A 195 12.42 2.05 -1.55
N CYS A 196 11.87 0.94 -1.04
CA CYS A 196 11.44 -0.18 -1.88
C CYS A 196 10.29 0.21 -2.81
N GLY A 197 9.31 0.95 -2.30
CA GLY A 197 8.16 1.41 -3.07
C GLY A 197 8.55 2.41 -4.16
N TRP A 198 9.46 3.34 -3.85
CA TRP A 198 10.05 4.28 -4.81
C TRP A 198 10.74 3.55 -5.97
N ALA A 199 11.67 2.63 -5.65
CA ALA A 199 12.38 1.86 -6.67
C ALA A 199 11.44 1.02 -7.54
N LYS A 200 10.36 0.49 -6.95
CA LYS A 200 9.36 -0.27 -7.70
C LYS A 200 8.54 0.64 -8.62
N LEU A 201 8.16 1.82 -8.16
CA LEU A 201 7.41 2.79 -8.95
C LEU A 201 8.26 3.31 -10.12
N GLU A 202 9.56 3.54 -9.92
CA GLU A 202 10.51 3.91 -10.97
C GLU A 202 10.56 2.86 -12.10
N ASP A 203 10.65 1.56 -11.75
CA ASP A 203 10.60 0.47 -12.74
C ASP A 203 9.28 0.46 -13.53
N TYR A 204 8.14 0.72 -12.88
CA TYR A 204 6.85 0.83 -13.58
C TYR A 204 6.78 2.09 -14.46
N TYR A 205 7.33 3.20 -14.02
CA TYR A 205 7.38 4.45 -14.78
C TYR A 205 8.17 4.25 -16.09
N VAL A 206 9.34 3.62 -16.02
CA VAL A 206 10.14 3.25 -17.20
C VAL A 206 9.37 2.32 -18.15
N LYS A 207 8.47 1.48 -17.65
CA LYS A 207 7.62 0.64 -18.52
C LYS A 207 6.55 1.47 -19.23
N THR A 208 6.00 2.51 -18.60
CA THR A 208 5.07 3.43 -19.28
C THR A 208 5.76 4.18 -20.42
N ASP A 209 7.08 4.38 -20.35
CA ASP A 209 7.87 4.99 -21.41
C ASP A 209 8.02 4.09 -22.65
N ARG A 210 7.80 2.78 -22.53
CA ARG A 210 7.94 1.83 -23.65
C ARG A 210 6.79 1.90 -24.64
N THR A 211 5.64 2.45 -24.24
CA THR A 211 4.46 2.55 -25.11
C THR A 211 3.99 4.00 -25.18
N PRO A 212 3.88 4.58 -26.39
CA PRO A 212 3.51 5.99 -26.53
C PRO A 212 2.04 6.27 -26.13
N VAL A 213 1.23 5.22 -25.95
CA VAL A 213 -0.22 5.31 -25.70
C VAL A 213 -0.58 6.17 -24.48
N TYR A 214 0.17 6.05 -23.38
CA TYR A 214 -0.08 6.83 -22.15
C TYR A 214 0.17 8.32 -22.37
N ARG A 215 1.23 8.64 -23.12
CA ARG A 215 1.63 10.01 -23.44
C ARG A 215 0.69 10.63 -24.46
N ALA A 216 0.36 9.89 -25.52
CA ALA A 216 -0.57 10.32 -26.55
C ALA A 216 -1.97 10.59 -25.97
N ALA A 217 -2.47 9.72 -25.08
CA ALA A 217 -3.75 9.92 -24.42
C ALA A 217 -3.80 11.22 -23.60
N LEU A 218 -2.70 11.57 -22.91
CA LEU A 218 -2.62 12.81 -22.13
C LEU A 218 -2.43 14.05 -23.02
N ALA A 219 -1.61 13.94 -24.07
CA ALA A 219 -1.38 15.00 -25.05
C ALA A 219 -2.66 15.38 -25.83
N LEU A 220 -3.49 14.38 -26.14
CA LEU A 220 -4.77 14.57 -26.83
C LEU A 220 -5.91 15.00 -25.90
N HIS A 221 -5.68 15.03 -24.58
CA HIS A 221 -6.72 15.43 -23.64
C HIS A 221 -6.96 16.95 -23.69
N PRO A 222 -8.18 17.44 -24.00
CA PRO A 222 -8.45 18.86 -24.25
C PRO A 222 -8.06 19.80 -23.11
N SER A 223 -8.14 19.35 -21.86
CA SER A 223 -7.83 20.16 -20.68
C SER A 223 -6.36 20.13 -20.23
N TYR A 224 -5.55 19.19 -20.72
CA TYR A 224 -4.16 19.04 -20.28
C TYR A 224 -3.18 19.36 -21.41
N GLY A 225 -3.36 18.72 -22.56
CA GLY A 225 -2.55 18.96 -23.75
C GLY A 225 -1.05 18.84 -23.48
N TYR A 226 -0.27 19.57 -24.28
CA TYR A 226 1.18 19.65 -24.14
C TYR A 226 1.64 20.44 -22.91
N ASP A 227 0.82 21.38 -22.42
CA ASP A 227 1.13 22.21 -21.26
C ASP A 227 1.37 21.40 -19.98
N TYR A 228 0.78 20.21 -19.88
CA TYR A 228 1.03 19.30 -18.76
C TYR A 228 2.50 18.89 -18.70
N PHE A 229 3.07 18.50 -19.85
CA PHE A 229 4.46 18.03 -19.93
C PHE A 229 5.46 19.15 -19.65
N GLU A 230 5.20 20.36 -20.13
CA GLU A 230 6.05 21.51 -19.84
C GLU A 230 6.04 21.90 -18.37
N ARG A 231 4.89 21.81 -17.69
CA ARG A 231 4.76 22.22 -16.30
C ARG A 231 5.22 21.14 -15.33
N HIS A 232 4.87 19.88 -15.57
CA HIS A 232 5.10 18.80 -14.62
C HIS A 232 6.48 18.15 -14.83
N TRP A 233 6.84 17.80 -16.06
CA TRP A 233 8.09 17.06 -16.31
C TRP A 233 9.32 17.94 -16.43
N LYS A 234 9.19 19.14 -17.02
CA LYS A 234 10.31 20.08 -17.10
C LYS A 234 10.69 20.68 -15.74
N LYS A 235 9.71 20.90 -14.84
CA LYS A 235 9.93 21.60 -13.55
C LYS A 235 9.97 20.67 -12.33
N ALA A 236 9.16 19.61 -12.27
CA ALA A 236 9.01 18.82 -11.04
C ALA A 236 9.89 17.55 -10.99
N MET A 237 10.20 16.93 -12.14
CA MET A 237 10.89 15.63 -12.22
C MET A 237 12.37 15.67 -12.64
N ASN A 238 12.93 16.85 -12.92
CA ASN A 238 14.37 17.04 -13.23
C ASN A 238 14.96 16.06 -14.30
N LYS A 239 14.21 15.86 -15.38
CA LYS A 239 14.53 15.12 -16.64
C LYS A 239 14.98 13.66 -16.54
N PRO A 240 14.24 12.74 -17.19
CA PRO A 240 14.83 11.61 -17.88
C PRO A 240 15.14 11.97 -19.36
N GLN A 241 16.15 11.30 -19.95
CA GLN A 241 16.74 11.56 -21.28
C GLN A 241 15.72 11.73 -22.43
N TRP A 242 14.54 11.11 -22.32
CA TRP A 242 13.51 11.08 -23.36
C TRP A 242 12.72 12.39 -23.55
N TYR A 243 12.80 13.36 -22.63
CA TYR A 243 12.17 14.68 -22.85
C TYR A 243 12.76 15.39 -24.08
N SER A 244 14.05 15.17 -24.36
CA SER A 244 14.73 15.65 -25.57
C SER A 244 14.32 14.86 -26.82
N ASP A 245 14.05 13.56 -26.69
CA ASP A 245 13.63 12.71 -27.81
C ASP A 245 12.22 13.05 -28.32
N ILE A 246 11.31 13.46 -27.43
CA ILE A 246 9.95 13.91 -27.79
C ILE A 246 9.96 15.25 -28.54
N GLN A 247 10.77 16.22 -28.09
CA GLN A 247 10.91 17.48 -28.84
C GLN A 247 11.46 17.23 -30.24
N SER A 248 12.40 16.30 -30.37
CA SER A 248 12.98 15.90 -31.66
C SER A 248 11.95 15.23 -32.56
N ALA A 249 11.13 14.32 -32.03
CA ALA A 249 10.14 13.54 -32.80
C ALA A 249 8.91 14.34 -33.25
N LEU A 250 8.57 15.44 -32.57
CA LEU A 250 7.42 16.29 -32.90
C LEU A 250 7.76 17.40 -33.91
N VAL A 251 9.01 17.88 -33.94
CA VAL A 251 9.47 18.88 -34.93
C VAL A 251 9.45 18.33 -36.36
N TRP A 252 9.56 17.00 -36.54
CA TRP A 252 9.47 16.35 -37.87
C TRP A 252 8.04 16.10 -38.36
N LYS A 253 6.99 16.55 -37.65
CA LYS A 253 5.59 16.42 -38.10
C LYS A 253 4.87 17.74 -38.41
N GLU A 254 5.55 18.87 -38.30
CA GLU A 254 5.05 20.18 -38.74
C GLU A 254 5.79 20.72 -39.99
N ILE A 255 6.63 19.89 -40.63
CA ILE A 255 7.19 20.15 -41.95
C ILE A 255 6.86 18.95 -42.84
N ASP A 256 5.64 18.94 -43.36
CA ASP A 256 5.24 18.45 -44.69
C ASP A 256 3.76 18.81 -44.94
#